data_AF-A0A2G4SZE3-F1
#
_entry.id   AF-A0A2G4SZE3-F1
#
_cell.length_a   1.000
_cell.length_b   1.000
_cell.length_c   1.000
_cell.angle_alpha   90.00
_cell.angle_beta   90.00
_cell.angle_gamma   90.00
#
_symmetry.space_group_name_H-M   'P 1'
#
loop_
_entity.id
_entity.type
_entity.pdbx_description
1 polymer ?
#
loop_
_entity_poly.entity_id
_entity_poly.type
_entity_poly.pdbx_seq_one_letter_code
_entity_poly.pdbx_strand_id
1 'polypeptide(L)'
;MSQETDDYVITISLPTKPGSDLASKLLLQHEEIIHTIVNNVTDGDINGSMYKATTNEYPDSRKSDVVYIPHSCKITEATSPIVVEIQQIIDWSFMRRLMRYCLSICDAHKVMPKVLVFAIKGFSSKAFLNEFTLERGYYTINSKMWAQTIRVYSLDSIADLVDYQETLRPIVALVYFLCSQEKSIISLDLCDDAEIRKLYVLAEEIFSDYIVNEKTADDFALDIIKKTSSQFSKIISCAESSNQSSLKKIIAYAKNGVEYTSKKRKLFVGDTEKSPHVTPVEVEDSADLHFVKQYLAALNGQKTDWKKCYEQDYRLLLLIENKAKFKTIIYF
;
A
#
# COMPACT_ATOMS: atom_id res chain seq x y z
N MET A 1 17.33 -9.60 15.45
CA MET A 1 16.86 -8.20 15.37
C MET A 1 17.17 -7.52 16.69
N SER A 2 17.72 -6.31 16.67
CA SER A 2 18.00 -5.53 17.89
C SER A 2 16.68 -5.03 18.50
N GLN A 3 16.68 -4.77 19.81
CA GLN A 3 15.50 -4.25 20.51
C GLN A 3 15.00 -2.91 19.92
N GLU A 4 15.90 -2.12 19.30
CA GLU A 4 15.57 -0.89 18.57
C GLU A 4 14.84 -1.11 17.24
N THR A 5 15.13 -2.22 16.53
CA THR A 5 14.45 -2.51 15.24
C THR A 5 13.02 -3.00 15.47
N ASP A 6 12.80 -3.86 16.47
CA ASP A 6 11.43 -4.17 16.90
C ASP A 6 10.70 -2.94 17.45
N ASP A 7 11.45 -1.99 18.01
CA ASP A 7 10.86 -0.81 18.60
C ASP A 7 10.24 0.15 17.59
N TYR A 8 10.88 0.31 16.42
CA TYR A 8 10.39 1.14 15.34
C TYR A 8 9.11 0.59 14.69
N VAL A 9 9.07 -0.73 14.45
CA VAL A 9 8.04 -1.36 13.61
C VAL A 9 6.62 -1.13 14.13
N ILE A 10 6.39 -1.25 15.44
CA ILE A 10 5.04 -1.09 16.03
C ILE A 10 4.47 0.32 15.78
N THR A 11 5.32 1.30 15.47
CA THR A 11 4.92 2.70 15.24
C THR A 11 4.62 3.02 13.78
N ILE A 12 4.89 2.08 12.86
CA ILE A 12 4.69 2.28 11.42
C ILE A 12 3.23 2.62 11.15
N SER A 13 3.05 3.69 10.38
CA SER A 13 1.77 4.07 9.81
C SER A 13 1.96 4.49 8.36
N LEU A 14 1.58 3.58 7.47
CA LEU A 14 1.74 3.70 6.03
C LEU A 14 1.04 4.96 5.50
N PRO A 15 1.66 5.66 4.53
CA PRO A 15 1.06 6.87 3.95
C PRO A 15 -0.21 6.52 3.14
N THR A 16 -0.21 5.37 2.48
CA THR A 16 -1.36 4.84 1.74
C THR A 16 -1.92 3.57 2.38
N LYS A 17 -3.16 3.24 2.00
CA LYS A 17 -3.89 2.08 2.49
C LYS A 17 -3.44 0.82 1.72
N PRO A 18 -3.00 -0.25 2.39
CA PRO A 18 -2.79 -1.55 1.74
C PRO A 18 -4.03 -1.99 0.96
N GLY A 19 -3.84 -2.70 -0.16
CA GLY A 19 -4.95 -3.17 -1.00
C GLY A 19 -5.72 -2.05 -1.74
N SER A 20 -5.25 -0.79 -1.69
CA SER A 20 -5.69 0.26 -2.62
C SER A 20 -4.96 0.13 -3.97
N ASP A 21 -5.54 0.64 -5.05
CA ASP A 21 -5.00 0.48 -6.41
C ASP A 21 -3.52 0.89 -6.53
N LEU A 22 -3.16 2.08 -6.05
CA LEU A 22 -1.78 2.58 -6.11
C LEU A 22 -0.82 1.75 -5.23
N ALA A 23 -1.19 1.53 -3.96
CA ALA A 23 -0.35 0.79 -3.01
C ALA A 23 -0.06 -0.63 -3.52
N SER A 24 -1.10 -1.26 -4.04
CA SER A 24 -1.07 -2.60 -4.63
C SER A 24 -0.13 -2.68 -5.82
N LYS A 25 -0.23 -1.74 -6.77
CA LYS A 25 0.63 -1.70 -7.95
C LYS A 25 2.10 -1.47 -7.63
N LEU A 26 2.40 -0.62 -6.64
CA LEU A 26 3.78 -0.42 -6.18
C LEU A 26 4.33 -1.69 -5.50
N LEU A 27 3.55 -2.27 -4.59
CA LEU A 27 3.96 -3.46 -3.85
C LEU A 27 4.18 -4.68 -4.76
N LEU A 28 3.29 -4.91 -5.73
CA LEU A 28 3.36 -6.05 -6.64
C LEU A 28 4.54 -5.99 -7.64
N GLN A 29 5.25 -4.87 -7.71
CA GLN A 29 6.47 -4.74 -8.52
C GLN A 29 7.74 -5.11 -7.72
N HIS A 30 7.64 -5.20 -6.40
CA HIS A 30 8.80 -5.48 -5.56
C HIS A 30 9.23 -6.95 -5.64
N GLU A 31 10.54 -7.19 -5.71
CA GLU A 31 11.11 -8.54 -5.94
C GLU A 31 10.70 -9.56 -4.88
N GLU A 32 10.65 -9.17 -3.60
CA GLU A 32 10.21 -10.06 -2.52
C GLU A 32 8.73 -10.49 -2.66
N ILE A 33 7.89 -9.60 -3.20
CA ILE A 33 6.46 -9.85 -3.39
C ILE A 33 6.26 -10.74 -4.61
N ILE A 34 6.99 -10.46 -5.70
CA ILE A 34 7.06 -11.35 -6.86
C ILE A 34 7.50 -12.75 -6.41
N HIS A 35 8.54 -12.84 -5.58
CA HIS A 35 9.03 -14.11 -5.08
C HIS A 35 7.97 -14.87 -4.28
N THR A 36 7.32 -14.19 -3.35
CA THR A 36 6.24 -14.76 -2.54
C THR A 36 5.10 -15.31 -3.41
N ILE A 37 4.67 -14.55 -4.42
CA ILE A 37 3.57 -14.95 -5.31
C ILE A 37 3.98 -16.11 -6.22
N VAL A 38 5.14 -16.04 -6.87
CA VAL A 38 5.61 -17.11 -7.77
C VAL A 38 5.78 -18.41 -7.00
N ASN A 39 6.45 -18.35 -5.85
CA ASN A 39 6.65 -19.51 -4.97
C ASN A 39 5.30 -20.11 -4.55
N ASN A 40 4.30 -19.27 -4.26
CA ASN A 40 2.96 -19.77 -3.96
C ASN A 40 2.31 -20.48 -5.16
N VAL A 41 2.17 -19.80 -6.31
CA VAL A 41 1.38 -20.33 -7.44
C VAL A 41 2.04 -21.52 -8.14
N THR A 42 3.33 -21.74 -7.89
CA THR A 42 4.11 -22.88 -8.40
C THR A 42 4.37 -23.94 -7.32
N ASP A 43 3.73 -23.82 -6.16
CA ASP A 43 3.83 -24.76 -5.04
C ASP A 43 5.28 -25.02 -4.57
N GLY A 44 6.16 -24.04 -4.73
CA GLY A 44 7.57 -24.12 -4.35
C GLY A 44 8.49 -24.65 -5.44
N ASP A 45 7.97 -25.07 -6.59
CA ASP A 45 8.77 -25.71 -7.63
C ASP A 45 9.63 -24.73 -8.43
N ILE A 46 9.30 -23.43 -8.39
CA ILE A 46 9.99 -22.40 -9.17
C ILE A 46 10.47 -21.26 -8.29
N ASN A 47 11.75 -20.91 -8.44
CA ASN A 47 12.32 -19.75 -7.79
C ASN A 47 11.74 -18.46 -8.40
N GLY A 48 11.14 -17.62 -7.55
CA GLY A 48 10.53 -16.38 -7.98
C GLY A 48 11.47 -15.35 -8.61
N SER A 49 12.78 -15.42 -8.37
CA SER A 49 13.77 -14.58 -9.07
C SER A 49 13.87 -14.87 -10.57
N MET A 50 13.22 -15.94 -11.05
CA MET A 50 13.11 -16.24 -12.47
C MET A 50 12.05 -15.40 -13.19
N TYR A 51 11.25 -14.62 -12.46
CA TYR A 51 10.16 -13.82 -12.99
C TYR A 51 10.42 -12.34 -12.77
N LYS A 52 9.87 -11.52 -13.67
CA LYS A 52 9.79 -10.06 -13.51
C LYS A 52 8.37 -9.57 -13.69
N ALA A 53 8.05 -8.48 -13.01
CA ALA A 53 6.84 -7.73 -13.28
C ALA A 53 6.89 -7.06 -14.65
N THR A 54 5.78 -7.14 -15.38
CA THR A 54 5.54 -6.38 -16.60
C THR A 54 4.12 -5.84 -16.60
N THR A 55 3.95 -4.70 -17.27
CA THR A 55 2.64 -4.17 -17.58
C THR A 55 2.27 -4.62 -18.98
N ASN A 56 1.08 -5.21 -19.13
CA ASN A 56 0.55 -5.58 -20.43
C ASN A 56 -0.64 -4.70 -20.77
N GLU A 57 -0.52 -3.97 -21.87
CA GLU A 57 -1.65 -3.39 -22.57
C GLU A 57 -2.13 -4.40 -23.60
N TYR A 58 -3.35 -4.89 -23.41
CA TYR A 58 -3.97 -5.86 -24.31
C TYR A 58 -4.49 -5.15 -25.57
N PRO A 59 -4.76 -5.88 -26.67
CA PRO A 59 -5.22 -5.29 -27.93
C PRO A 59 -6.50 -4.43 -27.82
N ASP A 60 -7.29 -4.60 -26.75
CA ASP A 60 -8.48 -3.80 -26.43
C ASP A 60 -8.20 -2.60 -25.52
N SER A 61 -6.93 -2.20 -25.39
CA SER A 61 -6.42 -1.14 -24.50
C SER A 61 -6.70 -1.36 -23.01
N ARG A 62 -7.16 -2.55 -22.62
CA ARG A 62 -7.31 -2.90 -21.20
C ARG A 62 -5.96 -3.34 -20.64
N LYS A 63 -5.82 -3.16 -19.33
CA LYS A 63 -4.62 -3.51 -18.57
C LYS A 63 -5.02 -4.40 -17.41
N SER A 64 -4.30 -5.50 -17.25
CA SER A 64 -4.26 -6.21 -15.97
C SER A 64 -3.44 -5.41 -14.98
N ASP A 65 -3.61 -5.64 -13.69
CA ASP A 65 -2.83 -4.92 -12.68
C ASP A 65 -1.33 -5.20 -12.82
N VAL A 66 -0.95 -6.48 -12.88
CA VAL A 66 0.41 -6.89 -13.22
C VAL A 66 0.43 -8.29 -13.85
N VAL A 67 1.39 -8.51 -14.74
CA VAL A 67 1.71 -9.84 -15.27
C VAL A 67 3.15 -10.15 -14.91
N TYR A 68 3.42 -11.34 -14.39
CA TYR A 68 4.76 -11.84 -14.20
C TYR A 68 5.14 -12.75 -15.36
N ILE A 69 6.27 -12.44 -16.01
CA ILE A 69 6.80 -13.21 -17.13
C ILE A 69 8.20 -13.72 -16.75
N PRO A 70 8.55 -14.98 -17.08
CA PRO A 70 9.89 -15.49 -16.86
C PRO A 70 10.96 -14.68 -17.62
N HIS A 71 12.16 -14.59 -17.05
CA HIS A 71 13.33 -14.05 -17.76
C HIS A 71 13.77 -14.93 -18.94
N SER A 72 13.45 -16.23 -18.90
CA SER A 72 13.78 -17.16 -19.97
C SER A 72 13.10 -16.77 -21.29
N CYS A 73 13.87 -16.79 -22.38
CA CYS A 73 13.33 -16.64 -23.73
C CYS A 73 12.40 -17.79 -24.15
N LYS A 74 12.43 -18.92 -23.44
CA LYS A 74 11.53 -20.06 -23.67
C LYS A 74 10.54 -20.18 -22.52
N ILE A 75 9.32 -19.77 -22.80
CA ILE A 75 8.17 -19.93 -21.90
C ILE A 75 7.62 -21.34 -22.10
N THR A 76 7.38 -22.05 -21.00
CA THR A 76 6.86 -23.42 -21.00
C THR A 76 5.64 -23.50 -20.09
N GLU A 77 4.97 -24.66 -20.02
CA GLU A 77 3.85 -24.83 -19.10
C GLU A 77 4.27 -24.73 -17.62
N ALA A 78 5.48 -25.20 -17.28
CA ALA A 78 6.03 -25.05 -15.93
C ALA A 78 6.26 -23.56 -15.61
N THR A 79 6.96 -22.87 -16.51
CA THR A 79 7.28 -21.44 -16.41
C THR A 79 6.25 -20.55 -17.11
N SER A 80 4.95 -20.86 -16.97
CA SER A 80 3.88 -20.07 -17.60
C SER A 80 3.83 -18.65 -17.02
N PRO A 81 3.39 -17.64 -17.80
CA PRO A 81 3.11 -16.32 -17.25
C PRO A 81 2.08 -16.38 -16.11
N ILE A 82 2.18 -15.44 -15.17
CA ILE A 82 1.27 -15.35 -14.01
C ILE A 82 0.53 -14.02 -14.08
N VAL A 83 -0.79 -14.05 -14.09
CA VAL A 83 -1.64 -12.86 -13.97
C VAL A 83 -1.95 -12.63 -12.51
N VAL A 84 -1.68 -11.43 -12.01
CA VAL A 84 -2.04 -11.03 -10.64
C VAL A 84 -2.99 -9.84 -10.70
N GLU A 85 -4.16 -9.99 -10.06
CA GLU A 85 -5.18 -8.95 -9.98
C GLU A 85 -5.53 -8.64 -8.53
N ILE A 86 -5.77 -7.37 -8.23
CA ILE A 86 -6.28 -6.91 -6.95
C ILE A 86 -7.64 -6.27 -7.17
N GLN A 87 -8.68 -6.90 -6.64
CA GLN A 87 -10.04 -6.51 -6.93
C GLN A 87 -10.83 -6.32 -5.63
N GLN A 88 -11.57 -5.22 -5.54
CA GLN A 88 -12.38 -4.94 -4.35
C GLN A 88 -13.46 -6.00 -4.15
N ILE A 89 -14.22 -6.30 -5.19
CA ILE A 89 -15.30 -7.31 -5.18
C ILE A 89 -15.20 -8.15 -6.45
N ILE A 90 -15.20 -9.46 -6.30
CA ILE A 90 -15.22 -10.40 -7.44
C ILE A 90 -16.66 -10.62 -7.90
N ASP A 91 -16.89 -10.43 -9.19
CA ASP A 91 -18.16 -10.68 -9.86
C ASP A 91 -17.96 -11.28 -11.26
N TRP A 92 -19.05 -11.62 -11.94
CA TRP A 92 -18.99 -12.15 -13.30
C TRP A 92 -18.40 -11.16 -14.33
N SER A 93 -18.51 -9.85 -14.09
CA SER A 93 -17.95 -8.85 -15.00
C SER A 93 -16.43 -8.86 -14.94
N PHE A 94 -15.86 -8.97 -13.74
CA PHE A 94 -14.46 -9.17 -13.48
C PHE A 94 -13.99 -10.51 -14.06
N MET A 95 -14.69 -11.62 -13.79
CA MET A 95 -14.31 -12.93 -14.34
C MET A 95 -14.25 -12.93 -15.87
N ARG A 96 -15.21 -12.27 -16.55
CA ARG A 96 -15.16 -12.11 -18.01
C ARG A 96 -13.96 -11.30 -18.50
N ARG A 97 -13.55 -10.29 -17.74
CA ARG A 97 -12.36 -9.48 -18.04
C ARG A 97 -11.08 -10.31 -17.84
N LEU A 98 -10.99 -11.02 -16.72
CA LEU A 98 -9.88 -11.92 -16.41
C LEU A 98 -9.70 -13.02 -17.46
N MET A 99 -10.79 -13.67 -17.89
CA MET A 99 -10.75 -14.66 -18.98
C MET A 99 -10.13 -14.09 -20.25
N ARG A 100 -10.46 -12.85 -20.63
CA ARG A 100 -9.87 -12.20 -21.82
C ARG A 100 -8.38 -11.93 -21.67
N TYR A 101 -7.94 -11.51 -20.48
CA TYR A 101 -6.52 -11.31 -20.20
C TYR A 101 -5.75 -12.61 -20.39
N CYS A 102 -6.27 -13.71 -19.84
CA CYS A 102 -5.60 -15.00 -19.93
C CYS A 102 -5.55 -15.54 -21.37
N LEU A 103 -6.63 -15.38 -22.13
CA LEU A 103 -6.65 -15.75 -23.56
C LEU A 103 -5.66 -14.92 -24.37
N SER A 104 -5.52 -13.62 -24.08
CA SER A 104 -4.56 -12.75 -24.77
C SER A 104 -3.11 -13.16 -24.49
N ILE A 105 -2.81 -13.59 -23.26
CA ILE A 105 -1.50 -14.15 -22.89
C ILE A 105 -1.27 -15.49 -23.60
N CYS A 106 -2.29 -16.35 -23.67
CA CYS A 106 -2.20 -17.60 -24.40
C CYS A 106 -1.91 -17.37 -25.89
N ASP A 107 -2.53 -16.38 -26.51
CA ASP A 107 -2.27 -16.02 -27.90
C ASP A 107 -0.82 -15.53 -28.10
N ALA A 108 -0.28 -14.75 -27.16
CA ALA A 108 1.06 -14.22 -27.22
C ALA A 108 2.16 -15.27 -26.95
N HIS A 109 1.96 -16.14 -25.96
CA HIS A 109 3.01 -17.03 -25.44
C HIS A 109 2.76 -18.51 -25.70
N LYS A 110 1.62 -18.86 -26.29
CA LYS A 110 1.20 -20.24 -26.63
C LYS A 110 1.13 -21.19 -25.42
N VAL A 111 0.99 -20.63 -24.22
CA VAL A 111 0.74 -21.36 -22.97
C VAL A 111 -0.36 -20.67 -22.18
N MET A 112 -1.18 -21.45 -21.48
CA MET A 112 -2.17 -20.90 -20.56
C MET A 112 -1.46 -20.32 -19.33
N PRO A 113 -1.87 -19.14 -18.82
CA PRO A 113 -1.25 -18.57 -17.62
C PRO A 113 -1.76 -19.22 -16.34
N LYS A 114 -1.02 -19.02 -15.26
CA LYS A 114 -1.52 -19.18 -13.88
C LYS A 114 -2.11 -17.85 -13.42
N VAL A 115 -3.11 -17.88 -12.55
CA VAL A 115 -3.83 -16.69 -12.11
C VAL A 115 -3.89 -16.63 -10.60
N LEU A 116 -3.57 -15.46 -10.03
CA LEU A 116 -3.77 -15.14 -8.63
C LEU A 116 -4.61 -13.86 -8.51
N VAL A 117 -5.62 -13.89 -7.65
CA VAL A 117 -6.49 -12.73 -7.41
C VAL A 117 -6.58 -12.48 -5.91
N PHE A 118 -6.39 -11.24 -5.48
CA PHE A 118 -6.73 -10.81 -4.12
C PHE A 118 -8.10 -10.14 -4.12
N ALA A 119 -9.08 -10.79 -3.51
CA ALA A 119 -10.44 -10.31 -3.33
C ALA A 119 -10.57 -9.54 -2.01
N ILE A 120 -10.30 -8.23 -2.06
CA ILE A 120 -10.12 -7.39 -0.87
C ILE A 120 -11.37 -7.37 0.04
N LYS A 121 -12.57 -7.27 -0.54
CA LYS A 121 -13.86 -7.36 0.19
C LYS A 121 -14.63 -8.65 -0.13
N GLY A 122 -13.98 -9.62 -0.78
CA GLY A 122 -14.59 -10.90 -1.15
C GLY A 122 -15.44 -10.85 -2.42
N PHE A 123 -16.58 -11.54 -2.38
CA PHE A 123 -17.40 -11.88 -3.55
C PHE A 123 -18.70 -11.07 -3.57
N SER A 124 -19.21 -10.81 -4.78
CA SER A 124 -20.45 -10.03 -4.98
C SER A 124 -21.69 -10.63 -4.33
N SER A 125 -21.74 -11.96 -4.16
CA SER A 125 -22.81 -12.65 -3.43
C SER A 125 -22.38 -14.04 -3.00
N LYS A 126 -23.08 -14.61 -2.01
CA LYS A 126 -22.91 -16.02 -1.61
C LYS A 126 -23.25 -16.99 -2.73
N ALA A 127 -24.28 -16.68 -3.54
CA ALA A 127 -24.64 -17.50 -4.69
C ALA A 127 -23.50 -17.57 -5.71
N PHE A 128 -22.82 -16.44 -5.96
CA PHE A 128 -21.65 -16.40 -6.82
C PHE A 128 -20.44 -17.12 -6.21
N LEU A 129 -20.21 -16.98 -4.90
CA LEU A 129 -19.15 -17.71 -4.19
C LEU A 129 -19.32 -19.23 -4.30
N ASN A 130 -20.55 -19.75 -4.31
CA ASN A 130 -20.82 -21.18 -4.42
C ASN A 130 -20.37 -21.81 -5.75
N GLU A 131 -20.04 -21.00 -6.76
CA GLU A 131 -19.43 -21.46 -8.02
C GLU A 131 -17.95 -21.83 -7.85
N PHE A 132 -17.35 -21.48 -6.70
CA PHE A 132 -15.96 -21.72 -6.38
C PHE A 132 -15.83 -22.86 -5.36
N THR A 133 -14.70 -23.55 -5.42
CA THR A 133 -14.27 -24.55 -4.45
C THR A 133 -13.18 -23.96 -3.57
N LEU A 134 -13.28 -24.15 -2.25
CA LEU A 134 -12.23 -23.77 -1.31
C LEU A 134 -11.15 -24.86 -1.25
N GLU A 135 -9.91 -24.50 -1.54
CA GLU A 135 -8.74 -25.37 -1.49
C GLU A 135 -7.63 -24.73 -0.65
N ARG A 136 -7.27 -25.36 0.49
CA ARG A 136 -6.08 -25.06 1.29
C ARG A 136 -5.73 -23.56 1.45
N GLY A 137 -6.73 -22.69 1.61
CA GLY A 137 -6.54 -21.26 1.83
C GLY A 137 -7.00 -20.33 0.70
N TYR A 138 -7.44 -20.84 -0.45
CA TYR A 138 -7.91 -20.03 -1.58
C TYR A 138 -9.13 -20.64 -2.25
N TYR A 139 -9.90 -19.81 -2.94
CA TYR A 139 -10.99 -20.26 -3.80
C TYR A 139 -10.50 -20.51 -5.23
N THR A 140 -11.00 -21.55 -5.87
CA THR A 140 -10.71 -21.90 -7.27
C THR A 140 -11.99 -22.23 -8.03
N ILE A 141 -11.97 -22.13 -9.35
CA ILE A 141 -13.08 -22.46 -10.25
C ILE A 141 -12.49 -23.14 -11.50
N ASN A 142 -13.29 -23.96 -12.19
CA ASN A 142 -12.84 -24.62 -13.41
C ASN A 142 -12.38 -23.60 -14.48
N SER A 143 -11.08 -23.60 -14.77
CA SER A 143 -10.44 -22.66 -15.69
C SER A 143 -9.78 -23.30 -16.90
N LYS A 144 -9.92 -24.63 -17.10
CA LYS A 144 -9.11 -25.42 -18.05
C LYS A 144 -9.02 -24.87 -19.48
N MET A 145 -10.02 -24.09 -19.91
CA MET A 145 -10.09 -23.53 -21.26
C MET A 145 -9.38 -22.18 -21.42
N TRP A 146 -8.96 -21.53 -20.34
CA TRP A 146 -8.43 -20.16 -20.38
C TRP A 146 -7.32 -19.87 -19.37
N ALA A 147 -7.08 -20.72 -18.36
CA ALA A 147 -5.95 -20.62 -17.45
C ALA A 147 -5.56 -22.02 -16.90
N GLN A 148 -4.27 -22.22 -16.60
CA GLN A 148 -3.78 -23.45 -15.96
C GLN A 148 -4.39 -23.65 -14.58
N THR A 149 -4.32 -22.60 -13.76
CA THR A 149 -4.84 -22.59 -12.39
C THR A 149 -5.34 -21.19 -12.06
N ILE A 150 -6.34 -21.11 -11.18
CA ILE A 150 -6.79 -19.86 -10.58
C ILE A 150 -6.82 -19.99 -9.06
N ARG A 151 -6.22 -19.02 -8.37
CA ARG A 151 -6.25 -18.90 -6.91
C ARG A 151 -6.80 -17.55 -6.51
N VAL A 152 -7.99 -17.53 -5.92
CA VAL A 152 -8.63 -16.31 -5.41
C VAL A 152 -8.52 -16.30 -3.89
N TYR A 153 -7.72 -15.39 -3.36
CA TYR A 153 -7.54 -15.20 -1.93
C TYR A 153 -8.45 -14.11 -1.38
N SER A 154 -8.94 -14.30 -0.17
CA SER A 154 -9.72 -13.33 0.60
C SER A 154 -9.46 -13.57 2.09
N LEU A 155 -9.88 -12.65 2.97
CA LEU A 155 -9.82 -12.92 4.43
C LEU A 155 -10.56 -14.20 4.80
N ASP A 156 -11.73 -14.44 4.19
CA ASP A 156 -12.53 -15.64 4.45
C ASP A 156 -11.79 -16.91 4.02
N SER A 157 -11.05 -16.88 2.90
CA SER A 157 -10.37 -18.07 2.41
C SER A 157 -9.18 -18.47 3.28
N ILE A 158 -8.55 -17.51 3.98
CA ILE A 158 -7.41 -17.75 4.86
C ILE A 158 -7.78 -17.84 6.35
N ALA A 159 -9.07 -17.75 6.71
CA ALA A 159 -9.50 -17.66 8.10
C ALA A 159 -8.93 -18.78 8.99
N ASP A 160 -8.94 -20.02 8.48
CA ASP A 160 -8.42 -21.21 9.19
C ASP A 160 -6.89 -21.33 9.18
N LEU A 161 -6.21 -20.46 8.42
CA LEU A 161 -4.75 -20.44 8.29
C LEU A 161 -4.11 -19.32 9.12
N VAL A 162 -4.94 -18.46 9.72
CA VAL A 162 -4.50 -17.38 10.59
C VAL A 162 -4.44 -17.93 12.01
N ASP A 163 -3.25 -18.39 12.40
CA ASP A 163 -2.93 -18.72 13.79
C ASP A 163 -2.26 -17.52 14.46
N TYR A 164 -2.64 -17.23 15.71
CA TYR A 164 -2.04 -16.19 16.54
C TYR A 164 -0.79 -16.68 17.28
N GLN A 165 -0.45 -17.96 17.20
CA GLN A 165 0.67 -18.59 17.90
C GLN A 165 1.85 -18.95 17.00
N GLU A 166 1.62 -19.06 15.70
CA GLU A 166 2.64 -19.41 14.72
C GLU A 166 2.81 -18.28 13.70
N THR A 167 4.04 -18.12 13.21
CA THR A 167 4.31 -17.17 12.14
C THR A 167 3.52 -17.55 10.89
N LEU A 168 2.82 -16.57 10.33
CA LEU A 168 2.04 -16.77 9.11
C LEU A 168 2.94 -17.20 7.95
N ARG A 169 2.41 -18.04 7.05
CA ARG A 169 3.07 -18.29 5.76
C ARG A 169 3.12 -16.99 4.95
N PRO A 170 4.19 -16.70 4.18
CA PRO A 170 4.35 -15.42 3.49
C PRO A 170 3.16 -14.99 2.63
N ILE A 171 2.54 -15.92 1.89
CA ILE A 171 1.34 -15.61 1.10
C ILE A 171 0.12 -15.29 1.98
N VAL A 172 -0.04 -15.97 3.12
CA VAL A 172 -1.15 -15.75 4.04
C VAL A 172 -1.00 -14.38 4.70
N ALA A 173 0.22 -14.02 5.11
CA ALA A 173 0.56 -12.70 5.61
C ALA A 173 0.26 -11.61 4.57
N LEU A 174 0.65 -11.82 3.30
CA LEU A 174 0.38 -10.87 2.20
C LEU A 174 -1.12 -10.68 1.97
N VAL A 175 -1.91 -11.76 1.97
CA VAL A 175 -3.37 -11.70 1.85
C VAL A 175 -3.97 -10.94 3.03
N TYR A 176 -3.57 -11.27 4.26
CA TYR A 176 -4.05 -10.61 5.47
C TYR A 176 -3.71 -9.12 5.45
N PHE A 177 -2.49 -8.75 5.09
CA PHE A 177 -2.03 -7.36 4.96
C PHE A 177 -2.87 -6.56 3.95
N LEU A 178 -3.03 -7.09 2.72
CA LEU A 178 -3.76 -6.40 1.65
C LEU A 178 -5.26 -6.27 1.98
N CYS A 179 -5.88 -7.32 2.53
CA CYS A 179 -7.32 -7.36 2.74
C CYS A 179 -7.76 -6.72 4.06
N SER A 180 -6.92 -6.77 5.11
CA SER A 180 -7.20 -6.06 6.38
C SER A 180 -7.15 -4.55 6.21
N GLN A 181 -6.42 -4.07 5.20
CA GLN A 181 -6.57 -2.70 4.72
C GLN A 181 -6.22 -1.63 5.78
N GLU A 182 -5.43 -2.01 6.80
CA GLU A 182 -5.04 -1.16 7.92
C GLU A 182 -3.74 -0.40 7.62
N LYS A 183 -3.75 0.92 7.82
CA LYS A 183 -2.54 1.75 7.60
C LYS A 183 -1.48 1.57 8.68
N SER A 184 -1.89 1.27 9.92
CA SER A 184 -0.96 1.17 11.04
C SER A 184 -0.97 -0.25 11.57
N ILE A 185 0.23 -0.80 11.75
CA ILE A 185 0.40 -2.19 12.16
C ILE A 185 -0.29 -2.49 13.48
N ILE A 186 -0.27 -1.56 14.43
CA ILE A 186 -0.92 -1.73 15.75
C ILE A 186 -2.43 -1.94 15.63
N SER A 187 -3.04 -1.51 14.53
CA SER A 187 -4.49 -1.71 14.28
C SER A 187 -4.82 -3.15 13.92
N LEU A 188 -3.84 -3.98 13.61
CA LEU A 188 -4.02 -5.41 13.36
C LEU A 188 -4.03 -6.22 14.65
N ASP A 189 -4.64 -7.39 14.60
CA ASP A 189 -4.55 -8.34 15.72
C ASP A 189 -3.24 -9.14 15.69
N LEU A 190 -2.60 -9.21 14.53
CA LEU A 190 -1.34 -9.91 14.28
C LEU A 190 -0.17 -8.94 14.14
N CYS A 191 -0.17 -7.82 14.89
CA CYS A 191 0.90 -6.84 14.81
C CYS A 191 2.27 -7.37 15.27
N ASP A 192 2.27 -8.49 16.00
CA ASP A 192 3.47 -9.17 16.49
C ASP A 192 3.96 -10.30 15.58
N ASP A 193 3.19 -10.64 14.53
CA ASP A 193 3.59 -11.64 13.54
C ASP A 193 4.79 -11.13 12.73
N ALA A 194 5.81 -11.98 12.57
CA ALA A 194 7.06 -11.60 11.93
C ALA A 194 6.90 -11.27 10.44
N GLU A 195 6.05 -11.99 9.70
CA GLU A 195 5.80 -11.72 8.28
C GLU A 195 4.95 -10.47 8.09
N ILE A 196 3.96 -10.22 8.97
CA ILE A 196 3.21 -8.94 8.98
C ILE A 196 4.15 -7.77 9.26
N ARG A 197 5.02 -7.86 10.28
CA ARG A 197 6.02 -6.83 10.58
C ARG A 197 6.92 -6.56 9.38
N LYS A 198 7.42 -7.62 8.74
CA LYS A 198 8.24 -7.52 7.52
C LYS A 198 7.50 -6.80 6.39
N LEU A 199 6.23 -7.13 6.15
CA LEU A 199 5.41 -6.47 5.13
C LEU A 199 5.17 -4.98 5.41
N TYR A 200 4.99 -4.58 6.68
CA TYR A 200 4.84 -3.17 7.03
C TYR A 200 6.12 -2.37 6.84
N VAL A 201 7.29 -2.93 7.19
CA VAL A 201 8.59 -2.30 6.91
C VAL A 201 8.78 -2.12 5.41
N LEU A 202 8.60 -3.20 4.65
CA LEU A 202 8.75 -3.17 3.21
C LEU A 202 7.78 -2.17 2.55
N ALA A 203 6.52 -2.17 2.97
CA ALA A 203 5.52 -1.24 2.46
C ALA A 203 5.83 0.21 2.84
N GLU A 204 6.38 0.47 4.01
CA GLU A 204 6.79 1.82 4.40
C GLU A 204 7.92 2.33 3.53
N GLU A 205 8.94 1.51 3.27
CA GLU A 205 10.04 1.82 2.34
C GLU A 205 9.49 2.13 0.95
N ILE A 206 8.69 1.23 0.38
CA ILE A 206 8.13 1.40 -0.99
C ILE A 206 7.22 2.63 -1.07
N PHE A 207 6.37 2.88 -0.07
CA PHE A 207 5.37 3.94 -0.18
C PHE A 207 5.90 5.32 0.18
N SER A 208 6.95 5.41 1.00
CA SER A 208 7.54 6.69 1.41
C SER A 208 8.20 7.40 0.22
N ASP A 209 8.80 6.65 -0.70
CA ASP A 209 9.44 7.19 -1.90
C ASP A 209 8.44 7.80 -2.90
N TYR A 210 7.17 7.37 -2.84
CA TYR A 210 6.14 7.74 -3.82
C TYR A 210 5.10 8.72 -3.28
N ILE A 211 5.02 8.92 -1.96
CA ILE A 211 3.97 9.73 -1.34
C ILE A 211 4.58 10.78 -0.42
N VAL A 212 4.79 11.97 -0.98
CA VAL A 212 5.12 13.17 -0.20
C VAL A 212 3.87 13.61 0.55
N ASN A 213 3.76 13.21 1.82
CA ASN A 213 2.76 13.76 2.73
C ASN A 213 3.48 14.60 3.79
N GLU A 214 3.38 15.94 3.70
CA GLU A 214 3.58 16.78 4.88
C GLU A 214 2.45 16.50 5.86
N LYS A 215 2.71 15.65 6.87
CA LYS A 215 1.79 15.48 8.00
C LYS A 215 1.95 16.67 8.93
N THR A 216 0.85 17.36 9.22
CA THR A 216 0.86 18.44 10.22
C THR A 216 0.94 17.86 11.64
N ALA A 217 1.28 18.71 12.63
CA ALA A 217 1.26 18.30 14.03
C ALA A 217 -0.14 17.83 14.48
N ASP A 218 -1.20 18.44 13.94
CA ASP A 218 -2.59 18.05 14.22
C ASP A 218 -2.92 16.67 13.62
N ASP A 219 -2.47 16.38 12.39
CA ASP A 219 -2.65 15.06 11.77
C ASP A 219 -1.97 13.96 12.59
N PHE A 220 -0.79 14.25 13.14
CA PHE A 220 -0.05 13.34 14.00
C PHE A 220 -0.80 13.09 15.33
N ALA A 221 -1.29 14.15 15.97
CA ALA A 221 -2.06 14.03 17.21
C ALA A 221 -3.37 13.23 17.00
N LEU A 222 -4.09 13.52 15.91
CA LEU A 222 -5.32 12.82 15.55
C LEU A 222 -5.07 11.33 15.27
N ASP A 223 -3.96 10.98 14.61
CA ASP A 223 -3.59 9.59 14.39
C ASP A 223 -3.35 8.84 15.72
N ILE A 224 -2.57 9.43 16.64
CA ILE A 224 -2.35 8.83 17.96
C ILE A 224 -3.67 8.58 18.69
N ILE A 225 -4.55 9.58 18.74
CA ILE A 225 -5.84 9.49 19.44
C ILE A 225 -6.69 8.39 18.82
N LYS A 226 -6.79 8.34 17.49
CA LYS A 226 -7.60 7.36 16.77
C LYS A 226 -7.10 5.94 17.00
N LYS A 227 -5.78 5.73 16.94
CA LYS A 227 -5.16 4.41 17.11
C LYS A 227 -5.23 3.91 18.54
N THR A 228 -5.04 4.79 19.51
CA THR A 228 -5.20 4.45 20.93
C THR A 228 -6.67 4.11 21.25
N SER A 229 -7.61 4.91 20.77
CA SER A 229 -9.05 4.65 20.92
C SER A 229 -9.47 3.31 20.31
N SER A 230 -8.86 2.94 19.17
CA SER A 230 -9.08 1.63 18.54
C SER A 230 -8.64 0.47 19.44
N GLN A 231 -7.49 0.57 20.12
CA GLN A 231 -7.06 -0.46 21.08
C GLN A 231 -8.03 -0.61 22.25
N PHE A 232 -8.52 0.51 22.81
CA PHE A 232 -9.53 0.45 23.87
C PHE A 232 -10.83 -0.20 23.38
N SER A 233 -11.25 0.08 22.15
CA SER A 233 -12.43 -0.55 21.55
C SER A 233 -12.27 -2.07 21.42
N LYS A 234 -11.07 -2.54 21.01
CA LYS A 234 -10.75 -3.97 20.95
C LYS A 234 -10.76 -4.64 22.33
N ILE A 235 -10.23 -3.95 23.35
CA ILE A 235 -10.24 -4.43 24.74
C ILE A 235 -11.69 -4.61 25.24
N ILE A 236 -12.54 -3.60 25.01
CA ILE A 236 -13.95 -3.64 25.42
C ILE A 236 -14.66 -4.83 24.73
N SER A 237 -14.49 -4.98 23.42
CA SER A 237 -15.09 -6.10 22.66
C SER A 237 -14.64 -7.47 23.17
N CYS A 238 -13.37 -7.61 23.57
CA CYS A 238 -12.89 -8.85 24.18
C CYS A 238 -13.46 -9.07 25.59
N ALA A 239 -13.61 -8.01 26.39
CA ALA A 239 -14.16 -8.12 27.73
C ALA A 239 -15.64 -8.54 27.72
N GLU A 240 -16.41 -8.08 26.74
CA GLU A 240 -17.83 -8.42 26.59
C GLU A 240 -18.06 -9.87 26.10
N SER A 241 -17.11 -10.46 25.37
CA SER A 241 -17.28 -11.76 24.70
C SER A 241 -17.07 -13.01 25.58
N SER A 242 -16.83 -12.87 26.89
CA SER A 242 -16.88 -13.95 27.92
C SER A 242 -16.14 -15.28 27.64
N ASN A 243 -15.08 -15.28 26.82
CA ASN A 243 -14.29 -16.48 26.52
C ASN A 243 -12.87 -16.43 27.14
N GLN A 244 -12.31 -17.58 27.50
CA GLN A 244 -11.00 -17.68 28.16
C GLN A 244 -9.83 -17.20 27.27
N SER A 245 -9.98 -17.20 25.94
CA SER A 245 -9.00 -16.63 25.00
C SER A 245 -9.03 -15.08 24.98
N SER A 246 -10.10 -14.46 25.47
CA SER A 246 -10.28 -13.01 25.50
C SER A 246 -9.28 -12.33 26.45
N LEU A 247 -8.89 -12.96 27.55
CA LEU A 247 -7.95 -12.34 28.52
C LEU A 247 -6.55 -12.14 27.90
N LYS A 248 -6.05 -13.11 27.13
CA LYS A 248 -4.76 -12.99 26.44
C LYS A 248 -4.80 -11.84 25.41
N LYS A 249 -5.88 -11.75 24.62
CA LYS A 249 -6.08 -10.67 23.65
C LYS A 249 -6.18 -9.30 24.33
N ILE A 250 -6.91 -9.20 25.45
CA ILE A 250 -7.01 -7.97 26.26
C ILE A 250 -5.61 -7.51 26.70
N ILE A 251 -4.80 -8.42 27.26
CA ILE A 251 -3.44 -8.10 27.70
C ILE A 251 -2.58 -7.66 26.51
N ALA A 252 -2.69 -8.33 25.36
CA ALA A 252 -1.95 -7.97 24.15
C ALA A 252 -2.33 -6.57 23.66
N TYR A 253 -3.62 -6.27 23.47
CA TYR A 253 -4.07 -4.94 23.02
C TYR A 253 -3.69 -3.83 24.00
N ALA A 254 -3.75 -4.09 25.31
CA ALA A 254 -3.33 -3.13 26.33
C ALA A 254 -1.81 -2.86 26.24
N LYS A 255 -0.99 -3.91 26.15
CA LYS A 255 0.47 -3.79 25.97
C LYS A 255 0.81 -3.02 24.70
N ASN A 256 0.20 -3.39 23.58
CA ASN A 256 0.46 -2.76 22.28
C ASN A 256 0.07 -1.28 22.30
N GLY A 257 -1.07 -0.94 22.91
CA GLY A 257 -1.49 0.45 23.10
C GLY A 257 -0.51 1.27 23.95
N VAL A 258 -0.03 0.71 25.08
CA VAL A 258 0.98 1.36 25.94
C VAL A 258 2.30 1.54 25.20
N GLU A 259 2.75 0.52 24.48
CA GLU A 259 3.99 0.53 23.73
C GLU A 259 3.96 1.57 22.60
N TYR A 260 2.90 1.55 21.78
CA TYR A 260 2.69 2.51 20.69
C TYR A 260 2.66 3.96 21.20
N THR A 261 1.85 4.24 22.23
CA THR A 261 1.72 5.61 22.75
C THR A 261 3.01 6.11 23.41
N SER A 262 3.72 5.24 24.13
CA SER A 262 5.03 5.56 24.71
C SER A 262 6.05 5.91 23.63
N LYS A 263 6.09 5.15 22.54
CA LYS A 263 7.05 5.37 21.44
C LYS A 263 6.70 6.59 20.60
N LYS A 264 5.43 6.78 20.23
CA LYS A 264 4.97 8.00 19.54
C LYS A 264 5.21 9.25 20.39
N ARG A 265 5.07 9.17 21.72
CA ARG A 265 5.45 10.25 22.64
C ARG A 265 6.94 10.56 22.57
N LYS A 266 7.82 9.55 22.55
CA LYS A 266 9.27 9.78 22.39
C LYS A 266 9.62 10.45 21.06
N LEU A 267 8.94 10.12 19.97
CA LEU A 267 9.10 10.80 18.69
C LEU A 267 8.69 12.28 18.79
N PHE A 268 7.56 12.57 19.45
CA PHE A 268 7.07 13.93 19.65
C PHE A 268 7.95 14.78 20.59
N VAL A 269 8.44 14.20 21.69
CA VAL A 269 9.25 14.89 22.72
C VAL A 269 10.74 14.90 22.35
N GLY A 270 11.24 13.89 21.63
CA GLY A 270 12.63 13.80 21.20
C GLY A 270 13.02 14.88 20.18
N ASP A 271 12.06 15.38 19.39
CA ASP A 271 12.26 16.54 18.51
C ASP A 271 12.34 17.87 19.30
N THR A 272 11.82 17.93 20.53
CA THR A 272 11.98 19.11 21.40
C THR A 272 13.29 19.15 22.18
N GLU A 273 13.95 18.00 22.43
CA GLU A 273 15.23 17.94 23.16
C GLU A 273 16.48 17.99 22.26
N LYS A 274 16.33 17.81 20.94
CA LYS A 274 17.39 18.02 19.94
C LYS A 274 17.32 19.40 19.27
N SER A 275 16.99 20.44 20.02
CA SER A 275 17.34 21.80 19.62
C SER A 275 18.71 22.13 20.24
N PRO A 276 19.84 21.89 19.55
CA PRO A 276 20.98 22.73 19.80
C PRO A 276 20.53 24.15 19.40
N HIS A 277 20.89 25.15 20.19
CA HIS A 277 20.85 26.53 19.75
C HIS A 277 21.42 26.64 18.33
N VAL A 278 20.56 26.66 17.31
CA VAL A 278 20.93 27.01 15.95
C VAL A 278 20.49 28.45 15.79
N THR A 279 21.49 29.31 15.72
CA THR A 279 21.44 30.67 15.20
C THR A 279 20.42 30.76 14.07
N PRO A 280 19.53 31.78 14.00
CA PRO A 280 18.59 31.89 12.91
C PRO A 280 19.34 31.87 11.58
N VAL A 281 19.11 30.83 10.78
CA VAL A 281 19.48 30.87 9.37
C VAL A 281 18.53 31.90 8.77
N GLU A 282 19.06 33.05 8.37
CA GLU A 282 18.37 33.93 7.45
C GLU A 282 18.11 33.13 6.18
N VAL A 283 16.91 32.58 6.06
CA VAL A 283 16.41 32.05 4.80
C VAL A 283 16.25 33.27 3.90
N GLU A 284 17.14 33.44 2.93
CA GLU A 284 16.91 34.41 1.86
C GLU A 284 15.60 34.03 1.17
N ASP A 285 14.55 34.79 1.44
CA ASP A 285 13.25 34.65 0.81
C ASP A 285 13.45 34.78 -0.71
N SER A 286 13.17 33.71 -1.46
CA SER A 286 13.15 33.80 -2.92
C SER A 286 12.12 34.84 -3.36
N ALA A 287 12.37 35.51 -4.49
CA ALA A 287 11.47 36.54 -5.01
C ALA A 287 10.02 36.02 -5.16
N ASP A 288 9.89 34.75 -5.57
CA ASP A 288 8.61 34.05 -5.74
C ASP A 288 7.91 33.86 -4.38
N LEU A 289 8.66 33.48 -3.34
CA LEU A 289 8.13 33.32 -1.99
C LEU A 289 7.72 34.68 -1.39
N HIS A 290 8.46 35.74 -1.67
CA HIS A 290 8.10 37.09 -1.27
C HIS A 290 6.79 37.56 -1.94
N PHE A 291 6.62 37.29 -3.24
CA PHE A 291 5.41 37.64 -3.96
C PHE A 291 4.19 36.92 -3.38
N VAL A 292 4.28 35.61 -3.15
CA VAL A 292 3.18 34.83 -2.57
C VAL A 292 2.81 35.33 -1.16
N LYS A 293 3.79 35.67 -0.33
CA LYS A 293 3.53 36.27 0.99
C LYS A 293 2.78 37.60 0.90
N GLN A 294 3.17 38.49 -0.04
CA GLN A 294 2.45 39.75 -0.25
C GLN A 294 1.03 39.54 -0.78
N TYR A 295 0.86 38.60 -1.72
CA TYR A 295 -0.45 38.27 -2.29
C TYR A 295 -1.41 37.76 -1.21
N LEU A 296 -0.95 36.86 -0.34
CA LEU A 296 -1.73 36.34 0.78
C LEU A 296 -2.06 37.42 1.81
N ALA A 297 -1.11 38.32 2.11
CA ALA A 297 -1.35 39.44 3.02
C ALA A 297 -2.43 40.41 2.47
N ALA A 298 -2.47 40.64 1.16
CA ALA A 298 -3.47 41.49 0.52
C ALA A 298 -4.90 40.91 0.54
N LEU A 299 -5.04 39.59 0.73
CA LEU A 299 -6.33 38.91 0.74
C LEU A 299 -7.08 39.03 2.08
N ASN A 300 -6.46 39.54 3.15
CA ASN A 300 -7.09 39.75 4.47
C ASN A 300 -7.98 38.56 4.93
N GLY A 301 -7.50 37.32 4.74
CA GLY A 301 -8.18 36.10 5.16
C GLY A 301 -9.25 35.57 4.19
N GLN A 302 -9.40 36.15 2.99
CA GLN A 302 -10.25 35.60 1.93
C GLN A 302 -9.60 34.39 1.24
N LYS A 303 -10.43 33.51 0.68
CA LYS A 303 -10.00 32.29 0.00
C LYS A 303 -9.15 32.60 -1.23
N THR A 304 -7.95 32.05 -1.28
CA THR A 304 -6.97 32.30 -2.33
C THR A 304 -7.42 31.72 -3.69
N ASP A 305 -7.43 32.56 -4.72
CA ASP A 305 -7.55 32.15 -6.12
C ASP A 305 -6.15 31.92 -6.71
N TRP A 306 -5.67 30.69 -6.60
CA TRP A 306 -4.31 30.32 -7.03
C TRP A 306 -4.06 30.56 -8.52
N LYS A 307 -5.11 30.50 -9.34
CA LYS A 307 -4.99 30.78 -10.78
C LYS A 307 -4.68 32.26 -11.01
N LYS A 308 -5.35 33.16 -10.28
CA LYS A 308 -5.04 34.60 -10.33
C LYS A 308 -3.66 34.93 -9.76
N CYS A 309 -3.28 34.28 -8.65
CA CYS A 309 -1.94 34.43 -8.07
C CYS A 309 -0.85 34.12 -9.11
N TYR A 310 -0.98 32.97 -9.79
CA TYR A 310 -0.05 32.54 -10.82
C TYR A 310 -0.03 33.48 -12.04
N GLU A 311 -1.20 33.93 -12.52
CA GLU A 311 -1.29 34.88 -13.64
C GLU A 311 -0.68 36.25 -13.30
N GLN A 312 -0.79 36.71 -12.04
CA GLN A 312 -0.19 37.99 -11.60
C GLN A 312 1.32 37.90 -11.45
N ASP A 313 1.82 36.79 -10.91
CA ASP A 313 3.26 36.52 -10.80
C ASP A 313 3.91 36.47 -12.20
N TYR A 314 3.29 35.72 -13.12
CA TYR A 314 3.72 35.62 -14.50
C TYR A 314 3.73 36.98 -15.23
N ARG A 315 2.75 37.85 -14.97
CA ARG A 315 2.72 39.22 -15.51
C ARG A 315 3.81 40.11 -14.92
N LEU A 316 4.15 39.95 -13.64
CA LEU A 316 5.24 40.67 -12.99
C LEU A 316 6.60 40.27 -13.55
N LEU A 317 6.82 38.96 -13.77
CA LEU A 317 8.03 38.44 -14.42
C LEU A 317 8.18 38.99 -15.84
N LEU A 318 7.11 39.01 -16.64
CA LEU A 318 7.12 39.60 -18.00
C LEU A 318 7.39 41.12 -17.99
N LEU A 319 6.93 41.85 -16.97
CA LEU A 319 7.21 43.28 -16.81
C LEU A 319 8.67 43.54 -16.39
N ILE A 320 9.24 42.67 -15.57
CA ILE A 320 10.64 42.73 -15.14
C ILE A 320 11.57 42.40 -16.33
N GLU A 321 11.26 41.35 -17.11
CA GLU A 321 12.02 41.01 -18.31
C GLU A 321 11.95 42.11 -19.39
N ASN A 322 10.79 42.74 -19.57
CA ASN A 322 10.66 43.87 -20.49
C ASN A 322 11.40 45.13 -20.00
N LYS A 323 11.40 45.42 -18.68
CA LYS A 323 12.20 46.51 -18.10
C LYS A 323 13.71 46.23 -18.21
N ALA A 324 14.13 44.98 -18.09
CA ALA A 324 15.53 44.58 -18.29
C ALA A 324 15.96 44.79 -19.75
N LYS A 325 15.11 44.42 -20.73
CA LYS A 325 15.37 44.69 -22.16
C LYS A 325 15.41 46.18 -22.50
N PHE A 326 14.59 47.01 -21.86
CA PHE A 326 14.64 48.48 -22.06
C PHE A 326 15.87 49.15 -21.42
N LYS A 327 16.43 48.59 -20.33
CA LYS A 327 17.70 49.09 -19.76
C LYS A 327 18.92 48.76 -20.62
N THR A 328 18.89 47.68 -21.40
CA THR A 328 19.98 47.31 -22.32
C THR A 328 20.02 48.17 -23.59
N ILE A 329 18.95 48.90 -23.94
CA ILE A 329 18.86 49.74 -25.14
C ILE A 329 19.29 51.21 -24.88
N ILE A 330 19.49 51.62 -23.62
CA ILE A 330 19.91 53.01 -23.27
C ILE A 330 21.44 53.13 -23.01
N TYR A 331 22.19 52.04 -23.18
CA TYR A 331 23.66 52.09 -23.23
C TYR A 331 24.18 51.51 -24.55
N PHE A 332 23.91 52.22 -25.64
CA PHE A 332 24.77 52.29 -26.83
C PHE A 332 24.60 53.65 -27.51
#